data_AF-A0ABD0NJW8-F1
#
_entry.id   AF-A0ABD0NJW8-F1
#
_cell.length_a   1.000
_cell.length_b   1.000
_cell.length_c   1.000
_cell.angle_alpha   90.00
_cell.angle_beta   90.00
_cell.angle_gamma   90.00
#
_symmetry.space_group_name_H-M   'P 1'
#
loop_
_entity.id
_entity.type
_entity.pdbx_description
1 polymer ?
#
loop_
_entity_poly.entity_id
_entity_poly.type
_entity_poly.pdbx_seq_one_letter_code
_entity_poly.pdbx_strand_id
1 'polypeptide(L)'
;MRLIILSIARLANIQEATLRKAAETTEVLLDHEKEWKLGKCILRFPEILQKITDDLLLHTLCDYLYELATTFTEFYDSCYCVEKDRQT
;
A
#
# COMPACT_ATOMS: atom_id res chain seq x y z
N MET A 1 -4.39 -7.08 6.29
CA MET A 1 -3.49 -6.04 5.73
C MET A 1 -2.08 -6.03 6.35
N ARG A 2 -1.93 -5.83 7.68
CA ARG A 2 -0.61 -5.82 8.36
C ARG A 2 0.23 -7.10 8.14
N LEU A 3 -0.43 -8.26 7.98
CA LEU A 3 0.25 -9.54 7.77
C LEU A 3 0.87 -9.68 6.37
N ILE A 4 0.27 -9.09 5.32
CA ILE A 4 0.75 -9.27 3.94
C ILE A 4 1.93 -8.35 3.66
N ILE A 5 1.84 -7.08 4.07
CA ILE A 5 2.92 -6.08 3.89
C ILE A 5 4.20 -6.50 4.64
N LEU A 6 4.07 -6.95 5.91
CA LEU A 6 5.21 -7.46 6.67
C LEU A 6 5.69 -8.83 6.19
N SER A 7 4.82 -9.63 5.56
CA SER A 7 5.21 -10.91 4.97
C SER A 7 6.05 -10.69 3.71
N ILE A 8 5.67 -9.77 2.83
CA ILE A 8 6.46 -9.39 1.64
C ILE A 8 7.81 -8.81 2.06
N ALA A 9 7.85 -7.89 3.02
CA ALA A 9 9.11 -7.32 3.53
C ALA A 9 10.03 -8.40 4.14
N ARG A 10 9.44 -9.38 4.85
CA ARG A 10 10.19 -10.54 5.38
C ARG A 10 10.65 -11.50 4.30
N LEU A 11 9.83 -11.79 3.30
CA LEU A 11 10.15 -12.65 2.15
C LEU A 11 11.27 -12.06 1.29
N ALA A 12 11.29 -10.74 1.13
CA ALA A 12 12.33 -10.02 0.39
C ALA A 12 13.62 -9.80 1.19
N ASN A 13 13.67 -10.20 2.47
CA ASN A 13 14.83 -10.06 3.37
C ASN A 13 15.40 -8.62 3.42
N ILE A 14 14.54 -7.61 3.31
CA ILE A 14 14.96 -6.20 3.27
C ILE A 14 14.93 -5.62 4.68
N GLN A 15 16.05 -5.04 5.14
CA GLN A 15 16.12 -4.33 6.41
C GLN A 15 15.46 -2.95 6.32
N GLU A 16 14.82 -2.50 7.40
CA GLU A 16 14.11 -1.22 7.47
C GLU A 16 15.01 -0.01 7.11
N ALA A 17 16.30 -0.08 7.46
CA ALA A 17 17.29 0.92 7.10
C ALA A 17 17.54 1.02 5.58
N THR A 18 17.49 -0.10 4.87
CA THR A 18 17.62 -0.14 3.40
C THR A 18 16.35 0.37 2.72
N LEU A 19 15.16 0.05 3.28
CA LEU A 19 13.89 0.58 2.80
C LEU A 19 13.82 2.11 2.88
N ARG A 20 14.28 2.70 4.00
CA ARG A 20 14.30 4.16 4.17
C ARG A 20 15.20 4.85 3.17
N LYS A 21 16.42 4.32 2.96
CA LYS A 21 17.35 4.85 1.94
C LYS A 21 16.78 4.73 0.53
N ALA A 22 16.19 3.58 0.19
CA ALA A 22 15.57 3.37 -1.10
C ALA A 22 14.36 4.29 -1.32
N ALA A 23 13.55 4.56 -0.28
CA ALA A 23 12.43 5.48 -0.38
C ALA A 23 12.86 6.93 -0.66
N GLU A 24 14.07 7.33 -0.27
CA GLU A 24 14.64 8.65 -0.57
C GLU A 24 15.25 8.73 -1.97
N THR A 25 15.80 7.63 -2.50
CA THR A 25 16.52 7.62 -3.77
C THR A 25 15.73 7.10 -4.96
N THR A 26 14.66 6.35 -4.73
CA THR A 26 13.92 5.63 -5.78
C THR A 26 12.61 6.35 -6.08
N GLU A 27 12.42 6.73 -7.34
CA GLU A 27 11.14 7.25 -7.81
C GLU A 27 10.09 6.14 -7.84
N VAL A 28 8.90 6.47 -7.32
CA VAL A 28 7.73 5.58 -7.36
C VAL A 28 7.12 5.68 -8.76
N LEU A 29 7.45 4.71 -9.62
CA LEU A 29 6.83 4.58 -10.94
C LEU A 29 5.42 3.99 -10.77
N LEU A 30 4.42 4.70 -11.28
CA LEU A 30 3.02 4.27 -11.33
C LEU A 30 2.65 4.13 -12.81
N ASP A 31 2.92 2.97 -13.39
CA ASP A 31 2.65 2.71 -14.82
C ASP A 31 1.28 2.05 -15.01
N HIS A 32 0.80 1.31 -14.02
CA HIS A 32 -0.47 0.61 -14.10
C HIS A 32 -1.62 1.42 -13.47
N GLU A 33 -2.81 1.36 -14.05
CA GLU A 33 -3.99 2.07 -13.53
C GLU A 33 -4.32 1.67 -12.07
N LYS A 34 -4.05 0.41 -11.72
CA LYS A 34 -4.25 -0.10 -10.35
C LYS A 34 -3.23 0.44 -9.34
N GLU A 35 -2.00 0.69 -9.77
CA GLU A 35 -0.98 1.37 -8.94
C GLU A 35 -1.43 2.80 -8.63
N TRP A 36 -1.90 3.50 -9.66
CA TRP A 36 -2.49 4.83 -9.51
C TRP A 36 -3.69 4.86 -8.58
N LYS A 37 -4.57 3.85 -8.65
CA LYS A 37 -5.73 3.73 -7.75
C LYS A 37 -5.28 3.53 -6.31
N LEU A 38 -4.29 2.67 -6.06
CA LEU A 38 -3.74 2.46 -4.72
C LEU A 38 -3.06 3.72 -4.17
N GLY A 39 -2.22 4.39 -4.98
CA GLY A 39 -1.55 5.63 -4.59
C GLY A 39 -2.55 6.73 -4.21
N LYS A 40 -3.58 6.93 -5.03
CA LYS A 40 -4.69 7.86 -4.71
C LYS A 40 -5.42 7.47 -3.43
N CYS A 41 -5.64 6.18 -3.19
CA CYS A 41 -6.27 5.71 -1.97
C CYS A 41 -5.42 6.07 -0.74
N ILE A 42 -4.11 5.79 -0.76
CA ILE A 42 -3.18 6.12 0.34
C ILE A 42 -3.16 7.64 0.61
N LEU A 43 -3.12 8.47 -0.43
CA LEU A 43 -3.11 9.93 -0.30
C LEU A 43 -4.40 10.50 0.29
N ARG A 44 -5.54 9.78 0.23
CA ARG A 44 -6.80 10.19 0.86
C ARG A 44 -6.80 10.01 2.38
N PHE A 45 -5.81 9.34 2.97
CA PHE A 45 -5.76 9.09 4.41
C PHE A 45 -5.88 10.37 5.29
N PRO A 46 -5.16 11.47 5.01
CA PRO A 46 -5.25 12.70 5.81
C PRO A 46 -6.64 13.35 5.70
N GLU A 47 -7.26 13.32 4.51
CA GLU A 47 -8.61 13.85 4.30
C GLU A 47 -9.65 13.06 5.11
N ILE A 48 -9.52 11.74 5.14
CA ILE A 48 -10.39 10.87 5.95
C ILE A 48 -10.20 11.15 7.43
N LEU A 49 -8.95 11.32 7.89
CA LEU A 49 -8.68 11.68 9.29
C LEU A 49 -9.33 13.02 9.66
N GLN A 50 -9.19 14.04 8.83
CA GLN A 50 -9.80 15.35 9.06
C GLN A 50 -11.33 15.24 9.13
N LYS A 51 -11.92 14.47 8.23
CA LYS A 51 -13.36 14.24 8.20
C LYS A 51 -13.87 13.53 9.46
N ILE A 52 -13.13 12.54 9.96
CA ILE A 52 -13.47 11.84 11.21
C ILE A 52 -13.34 12.77 12.41
N THR A 53 -12.35 13.67 12.44
CA THR A 53 -12.22 14.64 13.53
C THR A 53 -13.33 15.69 13.51
N ASP A 54 -13.83 16.06 12.33
CA ASP A 54 -14.93 17.02 12.18
C ASP A 54 -16.29 16.38 12.48
N ASP A 55 -16.56 15.19 11.92
CA ASP A 55 -17.84 14.51 12.04
C ASP A 55 -17.93 13.62 13.30
N LEU A 56 -16.81 13.33 13.97
CA LEU A 56 -16.67 12.40 15.11
C LEU A 56 -17.21 10.98 14.82
N LEU A 57 -17.23 10.60 13.54
CA LEU A 57 -17.81 9.36 13.05
C LEU A 57 -16.73 8.38 12.58
N LEU A 58 -16.54 7.31 13.35
CA LEU A 58 -15.47 6.33 13.09
C LEU A 58 -15.77 5.37 11.92
N HIS A 59 -17.03 5.23 11.50
CA HIS A 59 -17.39 4.30 10.42
C HIS A 59 -16.69 4.66 9.10
N THR A 60 -16.45 5.94 8.84
CA THR A 60 -15.76 6.43 7.65
C THR A 60 -14.31 5.96 7.60
N LEU A 61 -13.67 5.75 8.76
CA LEU A 61 -12.35 5.12 8.84
C LEU A 61 -12.41 3.65 8.45
N CYS A 62 -13.41 2.94 8.95
CA CYS A 62 -13.59 1.52 8.66
C CYS A 62 -13.82 1.28 7.17
N ASP A 63 -14.67 2.10 6.55
CA ASP A 63 -14.95 2.05 5.12
C ASP A 63 -13.69 2.34 4.30
N TYR A 64 -12.92 3.36 4.68
CA TYR A 64 -11.64 3.67 4.06
C TYR A 64 -10.62 2.52 4.18
N LEU A 65 -10.49 1.91 5.37
CA LEU A 65 -9.59 0.79 5.58
C LEU A 65 -9.99 -0.44 4.75
N TYR A 66 -11.29 -0.66 4.58
CA TYR A 66 -11.81 -1.72 3.72
C TYR A 66 -11.54 -1.45 2.23
N GLU A 67 -11.78 -0.22 1.77
CA GLU A 67 -11.47 0.22 0.40
C GLU A 67 -9.98 0.07 0.10
N LEU A 68 -9.12 0.48 1.04
CA LEU A 68 -7.67 0.36 0.94
C LEU A 68 -7.24 -1.11 0.85
N ALA A 69 -7.74 -1.98 1.73
CA ALA A 69 -7.44 -3.41 1.72
C ALA A 69 -7.86 -4.10 0.42
N THR A 70 -9.03 -3.74 -0.11
CA THR A 70 -9.55 -4.29 -1.36
C THR A 70 -8.70 -3.82 -2.55
N THR A 71 -8.42 -2.51 -2.63
CA THR A 71 -7.57 -1.92 -3.68
C THR A 71 -6.16 -2.50 -3.65
N PHE A 72 -5.61 -2.75 -2.46
CA PHE A 72 -4.30 -3.39 -2.32
C PHE A 72 -4.30 -4.84 -2.81
N THR A 73 -5.36 -5.60 -2.54
CA THR A 73 -5.49 -6.98 -3.03
C THR A 73 -5.59 -6.99 -4.56
N GLU A 74 -6.41 -6.11 -5.13
CA GLU A 74 -6.52 -5.93 -6.59
C GLU A 74 -5.18 -5.56 -7.24
N PHE A 75 -4.39 -4.70 -6.59
CA PHE A 75 -3.05 -4.32 -7.02
C PHE A 75 -2.10 -5.53 -6.95
N TYR A 76 -2.06 -6.25 -5.83
CA TYR A 76 -1.15 -7.39 -5.65
C TYR A 76 -1.42 -8.53 -6.63
N ASP A 77 -2.69 -8.77 -6.99
CA ASP A 77 -3.06 -9.77 -7.99
C ASP A 77 -2.66 -9.35 -9.42
N SER A 78 -2.51 -8.06 -9.70
CA SER A 78 -2.27 -7.54 -11.05
C SER A 78 -0.82 -7.12 -11.31
N CYS A 79 -0.11 -6.68 -10.27
CA CYS A 79 1.28 -6.25 -10.32
C CYS A 79 2.12 -7.16 -9.43
N TYR A 80 2.95 -8.01 -10.04
CA TYR A 80 3.85 -8.90 -9.32
C TYR A 80 4.93 -8.09 -8.58
N CYS A 81 4.79 -7.96 -7.26
CA CYS A 81 5.75 -7.24 -6.41
C CYS A 81 7.01 -8.06 -6.08
N VAL A 82 6.94 -9.39 -6.26
CA VAL A 82 8.05 -10.31 -6.05
C VAL A 82 8.04 -11.28 -7.22
N GLU A 83 8.87 -11.04 -8.23
CA GLU A 83 9.27 -12.13 -9.12
C GLU A 83 10.15 -13.07 -8.29
N LYS A 84 9.55 -14.18 -7.84
CA LYS A 84 10.35 -15.40 -7.70
C LYS A 84 10.74 -15.75 -9.12
N ASP A 85 11.99 -15.45 -9.48
CA ASP A 85 12.64 -16.08 -10.61
C ASP A 85 12.42 -17.59 -10.44
N ARG A 86 11.44 -18.12 -11.18
CA ARG A 86 11.19 -19.54 -11.25
C ARG A 86 12.22 -20.08 -12.23
N GLN A 87 13.49 -19.98 -11.84
CA GLN A 87 14.59 -20.66 -12.48
C GLN A 87 14.38 -22.16 -12.24
N THR A 88 13.81 -22.80 -13.26
CA THR A 88 13.80 -24.24 -13.59
C THR A 88 13.45 -25.22 -12.47
#